data_AF-A0A1E5A4R2-F1
#
_entry.id   AF-A0A1E5A4R2-F1
#
_cell.length_a   1.000
_cell.length_b   1.000
_cell.length_c   1.000
_cell.angle_alpha   90.00
_cell.angle_beta   90.00
_cell.angle_gamma   90.00
#
_symmetry.space_group_name_H-M   'P 1'
#
loop_
_entity.id
_entity.type
_entity.pdbx_description
1 polymer ?
#
loop_
_entity_poly.entity_id
_entity_poly.type
_entity_poly.pdbx_seq_one_letter_code
_entity_poly.pdbx_strand_id
1 'polypeptide(L)'
;MRLFSRDQRNNRNTSYQNYYGKTVGLQGPSEANHLWNQWVDSDISGFRTQLHTKGAEEMASFFEILSQQTGLPTLAKNNNINAFANAIASRLDNSYFICLRRDSRFLAQSLVKAREEINGDMLQSYGVTNTATWNLKSDPLDQVVSQIEYMESLAIKQQQEIGEDRFWIVEYEAFCANPEVLVNRVRRQILQKSPEEDRNVSYEIPTITNSNRVSDLSLLRELEERLGRSRAI
;
A
#
# COMPACT_ATOMS: atom_id res chain seq x y z
N MET A 1 -31.28 14.06 4.28
CA MET A 1 -31.06 12.95 5.23
C MET A 1 -29.60 13.05 5.70
N ARG A 2 -29.35 13.62 6.89
CA ARG A 2 -27.99 13.78 7.43
C ARG A 2 -27.59 12.49 8.14
N LEU A 3 -26.79 11.66 7.49
CA LEU A 3 -26.20 10.46 8.10
C LEU A 3 -24.86 10.85 8.73
N PHE A 4 -24.86 10.92 10.06
CA PHE A 4 -23.73 10.88 10.99
C PHE A 4 -22.36 11.35 10.48
N SER A 5 -22.15 12.67 10.36
CA SER A 5 -20.80 13.22 10.50
C SER A 5 -20.45 13.21 11.99
N ARG A 6 -19.60 12.28 12.43
CA ARG A 6 -19.10 12.32 13.81
C ARG A 6 -17.77 13.05 13.85
N ASP A 7 -17.76 14.12 14.61
CA ASP A 7 -16.60 14.95 14.95
C ASP A 7 -15.56 14.06 15.67
N GLN A 8 -14.39 13.84 15.05
CA GLN A 8 -13.26 13.11 15.64
C GLN A 8 -12.48 13.97 16.67
N ARG A 9 -13.18 14.80 17.43
CA ARG A 9 -12.56 15.56 18.53
C ARG A 9 -12.59 14.70 19.79
N ASN A 10 -11.39 14.38 20.29
CA ASN A 10 -11.10 13.67 21.55
C ASN A 10 -11.12 12.13 21.55
N ASN A 11 -10.16 11.50 20.88
CA ASN A 11 -9.64 10.24 21.42
C ASN A 11 -8.10 10.23 21.40
N ARG A 12 -7.50 10.90 22.40
CA ARG A 12 -6.05 11.16 22.54
C ARG A 12 -5.20 9.94 22.93
N ASN A 13 -5.69 8.71 22.76
CA ASN A 13 -4.92 7.50 23.10
C ASN A 13 -5.37 6.27 22.31
N THR A 14 -5.50 6.38 20.99
CA THR A 14 -5.65 5.21 20.13
C THR A 14 -4.27 4.66 19.78
N SER A 15 -3.86 3.59 20.47
CA SER A 15 -2.77 2.73 19.99
C SER A 15 -3.18 2.17 18.62
N TYR A 16 -2.63 2.71 17.54
CA TYR A 16 -2.87 2.20 16.19
C TYR A 16 -2.20 0.83 16.06
N GLN A 17 -3.00 -0.23 15.99
CA GLN A 17 -2.55 -1.58 15.65
C GLN A 17 -3.04 -1.91 14.24
N ASN A 18 -2.10 -2.25 13.35
CA ASN A 18 -2.37 -2.68 12.00
C ASN A 18 -1.93 -4.14 11.85
N TYR A 19 -2.87 -5.01 11.50
CA TYR A 19 -2.61 -6.42 11.18
C TYR A 19 -2.79 -6.60 9.67
N TYR A 20 -1.68 -6.52 8.93
CA TYR A 20 -1.64 -6.64 7.46
C TYR A 20 -2.69 -5.79 6.73
N GLY A 21 -2.78 -4.50 7.06
CA GLY A 21 -3.73 -3.58 6.44
C GLY A 21 -5.13 -3.56 7.07
N LYS A 22 -5.40 -4.37 8.10
CA LYS A 22 -6.64 -4.35 8.86
C LYS A 22 -6.44 -3.65 10.20
N THR A 23 -7.33 -2.71 10.53
CA THR A 23 -7.40 -2.09 11.85
C THR A 23 -8.61 -2.62 12.63
N VAL A 24 -8.57 -2.55 13.96
CA VAL A 24 -9.65 -3.05 14.82
C VAL A 24 -10.87 -2.11 14.73
N GLY A 25 -12.05 -2.69 14.49
CA GLY A 25 -13.34 -1.99 14.54
C GLY A 25 -14.07 -1.91 13.20
N LEU A 26 -15.41 -1.89 13.23
CA LEU A 26 -16.28 -1.87 12.04
C LEU A 26 -16.08 -0.63 11.13
N GLN A 27 -15.45 0.43 11.64
CA GLN A 27 -15.21 1.71 10.95
C GLN A 27 -13.72 2.05 10.83
N GLY A 28 -12.82 1.09 11.12
CA GLY A 28 -11.39 1.30 11.02
C GLY A 28 -10.90 1.36 9.56
N PRO A 29 -9.79 2.07 9.26
CA PRO A 29 -9.14 2.02 7.96
C PRO A 29 -8.88 0.56 7.52
N SER A 30 -9.24 0.26 6.28
CA SER A 30 -9.14 -1.06 5.67
C SER A 30 -8.64 -0.90 4.24
N GLU A 31 -8.10 -1.97 3.67
CA GLU A 31 -7.70 -2.02 2.25
C GLU A 31 -8.90 -1.96 1.29
N ALA A 32 -10.13 -2.01 1.83
CA ALA A 32 -11.38 -1.99 1.08
C ALA A 32 -11.40 -3.01 -0.07
N ASN A 33 -10.78 -4.18 0.11
CA ASN A 33 -10.65 -5.20 -0.93
C ASN A 33 -12.01 -5.54 -1.56
N HIS A 34 -13.10 -5.61 -0.78
CA HIS A 34 -14.45 -5.84 -1.30
C HIS A 34 -14.91 -4.80 -2.34
N LEU A 35 -14.50 -3.53 -2.21
CA LEU A 35 -14.79 -2.49 -3.20
C LEU A 35 -14.02 -2.76 -4.49
N TRP A 36 -12.69 -2.89 -4.38
CA TRP A 36 -11.80 -3.11 -5.53
C TRP A 36 -12.08 -4.41 -6.28
N ASN A 37 -12.53 -5.46 -5.58
CA ASN A 37 -12.85 -6.76 -6.17
C ASN A 37 -13.98 -6.70 -7.22
N GLN A 38 -14.75 -5.61 -7.28
CA GLN A 38 -15.77 -5.39 -8.31
C GLN A 38 -15.16 -5.06 -9.68
N TRP A 39 -13.91 -4.59 -9.72
CA TRP A 39 -13.26 -4.07 -10.92
C TRP A 39 -11.98 -4.82 -11.29
N VAL A 40 -11.45 -5.63 -10.37
CA VAL A 40 -10.13 -6.24 -10.50
C VAL A 40 -10.24 -7.75 -10.43
N ASP A 41 -9.78 -8.43 -11.46
CA ASP A 41 -9.75 -9.90 -11.57
C ASP A 41 -8.50 -10.50 -10.94
N SER A 42 -8.62 -11.76 -10.54
CA SER A 42 -7.52 -12.55 -9.99
C SER A 42 -6.55 -12.95 -11.10
N ASP A 43 -5.25 -12.86 -10.81
CA ASP A 43 -4.22 -13.52 -11.59
C ASP A 43 -4.08 -15.00 -11.20
N ILE A 44 -3.10 -15.69 -11.79
CA ILE A 44 -2.86 -17.13 -11.55
C ILE A 44 -2.44 -17.45 -10.11
N SER A 45 -1.96 -16.47 -9.34
CA SER A 45 -1.64 -16.65 -7.92
C SER A 45 -2.88 -16.53 -7.03
N GLY A 46 -4.03 -16.18 -7.61
CA GLY A 46 -5.29 -15.93 -6.92
C GLY A 46 -5.44 -14.49 -6.43
N PHE A 47 -4.39 -13.66 -6.50
CA PHE A 47 -4.44 -12.25 -6.11
C PHE A 47 -5.08 -11.38 -7.18
N ARG A 48 -5.94 -10.44 -6.76
CA ARG A 48 -6.62 -9.52 -7.67
C ARG A 48 -5.71 -8.38 -8.09
N THR A 49 -5.09 -8.54 -9.25
CA THR A 49 -4.07 -7.64 -9.81
C THR A 49 -4.38 -7.23 -11.26
N GLN A 50 -5.47 -7.73 -11.84
CA GLN A 50 -5.83 -7.47 -13.24
C GLN A 50 -7.03 -6.53 -13.32
N LEU A 51 -6.79 -5.23 -13.43
CA LEU A 51 -7.85 -4.25 -13.67
C LEU A 51 -8.31 -4.33 -15.13
N HIS A 52 -9.51 -4.85 -15.39
CA HIS A 52 -10.05 -4.96 -16.74
C HIS A 52 -10.59 -3.60 -17.24
N THR A 53 -10.66 -3.41 -18.56
CA THR A 53 -11.03 -2.11 -19.17
C THR A 53 -12.35 -1.56 -18.64
N LYS A 54 -13.39 -2.40 -18.60
CA LYS A 54 -14.71 -2.03 -18.06
C LYS A 54 -14.63 -1.65 -16.56
N GLY A 55 -13.80 -2.36 -15.80
CA GLY A 55 -13.62 -2.14 -14.36
C GLY A 55 -12.90 -0.83 -14.11
N ALA A 56 -11.93 -0.47 -14.95
CA ALA A 56 -11.27 0.83 -14.90
C ALA A 56 -12.27 1.98 -15.14
N GLU A 57 -13.21 1.81 -16.08
CA GLU A 57 -14.26 2.80 -16.37
C GLU A 57 -15.26 2.93 -15.22
N GLU A 58 -15.75 1.81 -14.69
CA GLU A 58 -16.68 1.79 -13.54
C GLU A 58 -16.02 2.36 -12.27
N MET A 59 -14.75 2.02 -12.03
CA MET A 59 -13.95 2.55 -10.92
C MET A 59 -13.76 4.06 -11.03
N ALA A 60 -13.39 4.56 -12.21
CA ALA A 60 -13.21 5.99 -12.43
C ALA A 60 -14.52 6.76 -12.19
N SER A 61 -15.63 6.28 -12.75
CA SER A 61 -16.97 6.85 -12.55
C SER A 61 -17.35 6.87 -11.07
N PHE A 62 -17.09 5.78 -10.33
CA PHE A 62 -17.37 5.70 -8.90
C PHE A 62 -16.61 6.78 -8.11
N PHE A 63 -15.29 6.91 -8.30
CA PHE A 63 -14.48 7.87 -7.55
C PHE A 63 -14.78 9.32 -7.93
N GLU A 64 -15.11 9.59 -9.19
CA GLU A 64 -15.55 10.92 -9.64
C GLU A 64 -16.86 11.32 -8.95
N ILE A 65 -17.88 10.45 -9.00
CA ILE A 65 -19.18 10.70 -8.35
C ILE A 65 -19.00 10.86 -6.84
N LEU A 66 -18.20 10.00 -6.20
CA LEU A 66 -17.94 10.07 -4.76
C LEU A 66 -17.27 11.41 -4.38
N SER A 67 -16.27 11.84 -5.13
CA SER A 67 -15.59 13.11 -4.88
C SER A 67 -16.54 14.31 -5.10
N GLN A 68 -17.35 14.28 -6.15
CA GLN A 68 -18.34 15.32 -6.42
C GLN A 68 -19.42 15.40 -5.34
N GLN A 69 -19.95 14.26 -4.90
CA GLN A 69 -21.00 14.21 -3.87
C GLN A 69 -20.50 14.65 -2.49
N THR A 70 -19.25 14.34 -2.17
CA THR A 70 -18.65 14.72 -0.88
C THR A 70 -18.05 16.13 -0.90
N GLY A 71 -17.73 16.66 -2.08
CA GLY A 71 -16.96 17.89 -2.22
C GLY A 71 -15.53 17.77 -1.69
N LEU A 72 -15.03 16.54 -1.54
CA LEU A 72 -13.74 16.24 -0.93
C LEU A 72 -12.90 15.31 -1.83
N PRO A 73 -11.57 15.39 -1.77
CA PRO A 73 -10.70 14.41 -2.41
C PRO A 73 -10.91 13.02 -1.79
N THR A 74 -10.85 11.97 -2.61
CA THR A 74 -10.92 10.59 -2.11
C THR A 74 -9.54 10.03 -1.84
N LEU A 75 -9.37 9.38 -0.69
CA LEU A 75 -8.18 8.61 -0.35
C LEU A 75 -8.54 7.14 -0.21
N ALA A 76 -7.85 6.27 -0.96
CA ALA A 76 -7.99 4.83 -0.86
C ALA A 76 -6.61 4.18 -0.67
N LYS A 77 -6.57 3.12 0.13
CA LYS A 77 -5.38 2.29 0.31
C LYS A 77 -5.68 0.89 -0.17
N ASN A 78 -4.87 0.34 -1.07
CA ASN A 78 -4.92 -1.07 -1.44
C ASN A 78 -3.54 -1.49 -1.97
N ASN A 79 -2.97 -2.57 -1.44
CA ASN A 79 -1.63 -3.02 -1.83
C ASN A 79 -1.56 -3.46 -3.31
N ASN A 80 -2.66 -3.97 -3.86
CA ASN A 80 -2.69 -4.50 -5.21
C ASN A 80 -2.67 -3.41 -6.29
N ILE A 81 -3.00 -2.15 -5.93
CA ILE A 81 -3.02 -1.03 -6.88
C ILE A 81 -1.68 -0.86 -7.59
N ASN A 82 -0.55 -1.19 -6.96
CA ASN A 82 0.75 -1.10 -7.61
C ASN A 82 0.85 -1.97 -8.89
N ALA A 83 0.05 -3.03 -9.02
CA ALA A 83 -0.01 -3.86 -10.22
C ALA A 83 -0.71 -3.19 -11.41
N PHE A 84 -1.56 -2.18 -11.16
CA PHE A 84 -2.41 -1.56 -12.19
C PHE A 84 -2.56 -0.04 -12.02
N ALA A 85 -1.59 0.63 -11.38
CA ALA A 85 -1.66 2.06 -11.11
C ALA A 85 -1.74 2.88 -12.40
N ASN A 86 -0.98 2.50 -13.44
CA ASN A 86 -1.03 3.12 -14.76
C ASN A 86 -2.43 3.07 -15.40
N ALA A 87 -3.14 1.95 -15.26
CA ALA A 87 -4.49 1.80 -15.75
C ALA A 87 -5.45 2.77 -15.03
N ILE A 88 -5.29 2.97 -13.72
CA ILE A 88 -6.02 4.01 -12.98
C ILE A 88 -5.64 5.41 -13.49
N ALA A 89 -4.35 5.70 -13.61
CA ALA A 89 -3.83 7.00 -14.00
C ALA A 89 -4.29 7.43 -15.41
N SER A 90 -4.55 6.46 -16.30
CA SER A 90 -5.10 6.71 -17.64
C SER A 90 -6.59 7.05 -17.68
N ARG A 91 -7.32 6.79 -16.58
CA ARG A 91 -8.77 7.06 -16.47
C ARG A 91 -9.08 8.21 -15.51
N LEU A 92 -8.16 8.53 -14.60
CA LEU A 92 -8.29 9.59 -13.61
C LEU A 92 -7.08 10.53 -13.67
N ASP A 93 -7.20 11.64 -14.39
CA ASP A 93 -6.09 12.59 -14.61
C ASP A 93 -5.55 13.19 -13.30
N ASN A 94 -6.44 13.41 -12.32
CA ASN A 94 -6.12 13.96 -11.00
C ASN A 94 -5.86 12.87 -9.93
N SER A 95 -5.48 11.65 -10.34
CA SER A 95 -5.07 10.61 -9.41
C SER A 95 -3.59 10.73 -9.06
N TYR A 96 -3.29 10.45 -7.79
CA TYR A 96 -1.93 10.44 -7.24
C TYR A 96 -1.72 9.13 -6.49
N PHE A 97 -0.50 8.61 -6.57
CA PHE A 97 -0.12 7.32 -6.02
C PHE A 97 1.03 7.50 -5.03
N ILE A 98 0.87 6.92 -3.85
CA ILE A 98 1.90 6.91 -2.81
C ILE A 98 2.23 5.44 -2.54
N CYS A 99 3.39 5.00 -3.04
CA CYS A 99 3.90 3.66 -2.87
C CYS A 99 4.95 3.65 -1.75
N LEU A 100 4.69 2.92 -0.66
CA LEU A 100 5.65 2.78 0.43
C LEU A 100 6.67 1.69 0.08
N ARG A 101 7.96 2.03 0.14
CA ARG A 101 9.08 1.08 0.06
C ARG A 101 9.63 0.84 1.47
N ARG A 102 9.77 -0.42 1.86
CA ARG A 102 10.24 -0.82 3.19
C ARG A 102 11.57 -1.54 3.07
N ASP A 103 12.40 -1.50 4.11
CA ASP A 103 13.60 -2.33 4.20
C ASP A 103 13.26 -3.81 3.90
N SER A 104 13.93 -4.35 2.87
CA SER A 104 13.64 -5.65 2.28
C SER A 104 13.73 -6.80 3.29
N ARG A 105 14.56 -6.69 4.34
CA ARG A 105 14.72 -7.74 5.36
C ARG A 105 13.47 -7.86 6.22
N PHE A 106 12.97 -6.72 6.68
CA PHE A 106 11.76 -6.67 7.49
C PHE A 106 10.51 -6.94 6.66
N LEU A 107 10.52 -6.55 5.37
CA LEU A 107 9.46 -6.92 4.43
C LEU A 107 9.45 -8.44 4.19
N ALA A 108 10.60 -9.07 3.95
CA ALA A 108 10.71 -10.51 3.77
C ALA A 108 10.20 -11.29 4.98
N GLN A 109 10.66 -10.92 6.18
CA GLN A 109 10.18 -11.53 7.42
C GLN A 109 8.66 -11.35 7.59
N SER A 110 8.13 -10.18 7.23
CA SER A 110 6.68 -9.91 7.29
C SER A 110 5.90 -10.75 6.29
N LEU A 111 6.42 -11.02 5.09
CA LEU A 111 5.77 -11.83 4.07
C LEU A 111 5.77 -13.31 4.46
N VAL A 112 6.89 -13.83 4.98
CA VAL A 112 6.98 -15.20 5.51
C VAL A 112 5.91 -15.44 6.56
N LYS A 113 5.84 -14.59 7.58
CA LYS A 113 4.79 -14.69 8.60
C LYS A 113 3.38 -14.56 8.05
N ALA A 114 3.16 -13.68 7.10
CA ALA A 114 1.83 -13.51 6.51
C ALA A 114 1.34 -14.82 5.88
N ARG A 115 2.24 -15.56 5.20
CA ARG A 115 1.90 -16.87 4.63
C ARG A 115 1.51 -17.87 5.72
N GLU A 116 2.26 -17.94 6.82
CA GLU A 116 1.95 -18.82 7.95
C GLU A 116 0.65 -18.44 8.66
N GLU A 117 0.53 -17.17 9.05
CA GLU A 117 -0.55 -16.67 9.92
C GLU A 117 -1.89 -16.52 9.18
N ILE A 118 -1.87 -16.23 7.87
CA ILE A 118 -3.08 -15.95 7.09
C ILE A 118 -3.49 -17.16 6.24
N ASN A 119 -2.55 -17.78 5.54
CA ASN A 119 -2.87 -18.90 4.65
C ASN A 119 -2.76 -20.25 5.39
N GLY A 120 -1.99 -20.32 6.48
CA GLY A 120 -1.65 -21.60 7.11
C GLY A 120 -0.71 -22.46 6.27
N ASP A 121 -0.17 -21.92 5.17
CA ASP A 121 0.65 -22.62 4.19
C ASP A 121 1.75 -21.68 3.64
N MET A 122 3.00 -22.07 3.88
CA MET A 122 4.19 -21.34 3.42
C MET A 122 4.41 -21.40 1.90
N LEU A 123 3.86 -22.41 1.23
CA LEU A 123 3.95 -22.57 -0.23
C LEU A 123 2.94 -21.67 -0.95
N GLN A 124 1.88 -21.26 -0.27
CA GLN A 124 0.90 -20.33 -0.82
C GLN A 124 1.39 -18.89 -0.67
N SER A 125 1.50 -18.17 -1.79
CA SER A 125 1.89 -16.76 -1.80
C SER A 125 0.98 -15.89 -0.93
N TYR A 126 1.52 -14.79 -0.42
CA TYR A 126 0.75 -13.70 0.15
C TYR A 126 1.14 -12.38 -0.51
N GLY A 127 0.17 -11.67 -1.11
CA GLY A 127 0.35 -10.39 -1.78
C GLY A 127 0.70 -10.49 -3.27
N VAL A 128 0.96 -9.33 -3.86
CA VAL A 128 1.35 -9.17 -5.28
C VAL A 128 2.67 -9.88 -5.54
N THR A 129 2.74 -10.68 -6.60
CA THR A 129 3.93 -11.46 -6.98
C THR A 129 4.10 -11.54 -8.50
N ASN A 130 5.29 -11.89 -8.98
CA ASN A 130 5.53 -12.12 -10.39
C ASN A 130 4.98 -13.49 -10.79
N THR A 131 3.81 -13.49 -11.42
CA THR A 131 3.17 -14.70 -11.91
C THR A 131 3.90 -15.37 -13.06
N ALA A 132 4.65 -14.62 -13.88
CA ALA A 132 5.40 -15.18 -15.01
C ALA A 132 6.56 -16.09 -14.57
N THR A 133 7.13 -15.83 -13.39
CA THR A 133 8.23 -16.59 -12.81
C THR A 133 7.79 -17.43 -11.62
N TRP A 134 6.49 -17.53 -11.36
CA TRP A 134 5.97 -18.26 -10.21
C TRP A 134 6.17 -19.76 -10.38
N ASN A 135 6.99 -20.35 -9.50
CA ASN A 135 7.29 -21.77 -9.51
C ASN A 135 7.03 -22.39 -8.13
N LEU A 136 5.96 -23.19 -8.04
CA LEU A 136 5.57 -23.91 -6.82
C LEU A 136 6.62 -24.88 -6.29
N LYS A 137 7.61 -25.27 -7.11
CA LYS A 137 8.71 -26.16 -6.71
C LYS A 137 9.91 -25.42 -6.11
N SER A 138 9.92 -24.08 -6.16
CA SER A 138 11.00 -23.27 -5.59
C SER A 138 10.84 -23.17 -4.07
N ASP A 139 11.95 -22.99 -3.38
CA ASP A 139 11.96 -22.78 -1.94
C ASP A 139 11.14 -21.52 -1.57
N PRO A 140 10.26 -21.57 -0.55
CA PRO A 140 9.41 -20.45 -0.17
C PRO A 140 10.15 -19.14 0.15
N LEU A 141 11.36 -19.23 0.71
CA LEU A 141 12.13 -18.02 1.04
C LEU A 141 12.71 -17.39 -0.23
N ASP A 142 13.14 -18.20 -1.21
CA ASP A 142 13.55 -17.70 -2.52
C ASP A 142 12.37 -17.04 -3.27
N GLN A 143 11.16 -17.60 -3.13
CA GLN A 143 9.95 -16.97 -3.68
C GLN A 143 9.68 -15.61 -3.02
N VAL A 144 9.87 -15.48 -1.70
CA VAL A 144 9.71 -14.20 -0.99
C VAL A 144 10.74 -13.18 -1.45
N VAL A 145 12.01 -13.58 -1.64
CA VAL A 145 13.05 -12.70 -2.17
C VAL A 145 12.70 -12.21 -3.57
N SER A 146 12.32 -13.14 -4.46
CA SER A 146 11.89 -12.82 -5.83
C SER A 146 10.67 -11.91 -5.86
N GLN A 147 9.74 -12.10 -4.91
CA GLN A 147 8.54 -11.27 -4.77
C GLN A 147 8.90 -9.82 -4.40
N ILE A 148 9.88 -9.61 -3.52
CA ILE A 148 10.32 -8.27 -3.13
C ILE A 148 10.96 -7.54 -4.31
N GLU A 149 11.86 -8.19 -5.02
CA GLU A 149 12.53 -7.61 -6.20
C GLU A 149 11.52 -7.25 -7.29
N TYR A 150 10.52 -8.11 -7.47
CA TYR A 150 9.42 -7.82 -8.37
C TYR A 150 8.64 -6.57 -7.94
N MET A 151 8.26 -6.47 -6.66
CA MET A 151 7.52 -5.29 -6.17
C MET A 151 8.33 -4.01 -6.26
N GLU A 152 9.64 -4.06 -5.99
CA GLU A 152 10.57 -2.93 -6.15
C GLU A 152 10.63 -2.49 -7.62
N SER A 153 10.83 -3.43 -8.53
CA SER A 153 10.88 -3.18 -9.98
C SER A 153 9.54 -2.65 -10.51
N LEU A 154 8.42 -3.20 -10.02
CA LEU A 154 7.07 -2.79 -10.39
C LEU A 154 6.80 -1.34 -9.97
N ALA A 155 7.18 -0.94 -8.76
CA ALA A 155 7.03 0.45 -8.31
C ALA A 155 7.81 1.43 -9.18
N ILE A 156 9.06 1.09 -9.55
CA ILE A 156 9.89 1.91 -10.45
C ILE A 156 9.23 2.01 -11.83
N LYS A 157 8.76 0.90 -12.38
CA LYS A 157 8.07 0.87 -13.67
C LYS A 157 6.81 1.75 -13.65
N GLN A 158 5.97 1.63 -12.63
CA GLN A 158 4.77 2.46 -12.49
C GLN A 158 5.12 3.94 -12.40
N GLN A 159 6.18 4.29 -11.65
CA GLN A 159 6.65 5.67 -11.58
C GLN A 159 7.13 6.21 -12.93
N GLN A 160 7.85 5.41 -13.70
CA GLN A 160 8.30 5.78 -15.05
C GLN A 160 7.14 5.99 -16.02
N GLU A 161 6.09 5.17 -15.94
CA GLU A 161 4.92 5.27 -16.82
C GLU A 161 3.99 6.44 -16.43
N ILE A 162 3.82 6.72 -15.14
CA ILE A 162 2.85 7.71 -14.63
C ILE A 162 3.49 9.10 -14.46
N GLY A 163 4.81 9.13 -14.18
CA GLY A 163 5.59 10.32 -13.85
C GLY A 163 5.78 10.53 -12.36
N GLU A 164 6.95 11.04 -11.97
CA GLU A 164 7.33 11.31 -10.57
C GLU A 164 6.43 12.34 -9.87
N ASP A 165 5.74 13.20 -10.64
CA ASP A 165 4.81 14.19 -10.10
C ASP A 165 3.55 13.54 -9.51
N ARG A 166 3.08 12.43 -10.11
CA ARG A 166 1.85 11.73 -9.71
C ARG A 166 2.10 10.38 -9.04
N PHE A 167 3.31 9.83 -9.11
CA PHE A 167 3.66 8.57 -8.45
C PHE A 167 4.89 8.74 -7.54
N TRP A 168 4.66 8.69 -6.23
CA TRP A 168 5.70 8.89 -5.23
C TRP A 168 6.09 7.56 -4.60
N ILE A 169 7.37 7.21 -4.73
CA ILE A 169 7.98 6.15 -3.93
C ILE A 169 8.49 6.78 -2.63
N VAL A 170 8.03 6.29 -1.48
CA VAL A 170 8.32 6.86 -0.16
C VAL A 170 8.90 5.78 0.74
N GLU A 171 10.06 6.06 1.35
CA GLU A 171 10.64 5.14 2.34
C GLU A 171 9.77 5.06 3.58
N TYR A 172 9.34 3.85 3.92
CA TYR A 172 8.52 3.53 5.09
C TYR A 172 9.21 3.97 6.38
N GLU A 173 10.50 3.69 6.52
CA GLU A 173 11.28 4.03 7.71
C GLU A 173 11.35 5.55 7.91
N ALA A 174 11.57 6.30 6.82
CA ALA A 174 11.57 7.77 6.87
C ALA A 174 10.17 8.32 7.19
N PHE A 175 9.12 7.74 6.59
CA PHE A 175 7.75 8.11 6.89
C PHE A 175 7.37 7.85 8.35
N CYS A 176 7.77 6.71 8.94
CA CYS A 176 7.54 6.45 10.35
C CYS A 176 8.31 7.41 11.26
N ALA A 177 9.56 7.74 10.91
CA ALA A 177 10.39 8.65 11.69
C ALA A 177 9.89 10.10 11.66
N ASN A 178 9.36 10.55 10.53
CA ASN A 178 8.83 11.90 10.36
C ASN A 178 7.64 11.95 9.38
N PRO A 179 6.44 11.54 9.82
CA PRO A 179 5.26 11.47 8.94
C PRO A 179 4.78 12.84 8.46
N GLU A 180 5.11 13.92 9.19
CA GLU A 180 4.73 15.29 8.83
C GLU A 180 5.26 15.71 7.46
N VAL A 181 6.44 15.21 7.06
CA VAL A 181 7.03 15.53 5.76
C VAL A 181 6.12 15.10 4.62
N LEU A 182 5.62 13.86 4.66
CA LEU A 182 4.72 13.35 3.62
C LEU A 182 3.36 14.05 3.68
N VAL A 183 2.79 14.23 4.87
CA VAL A 183 1.50 14.92 5.03
C VAL A 183 1.57 16.35 4.49
N ASN A 184 2.63 17.10 4.82
CA ASN A 184 2.83 18.45 4.29
C ASN A 184 3.10 18.47 2.77
N ARG A 185 3.68 17.42 2.20
CA ARG A 185 3.83 17.29 0.74
C ARG A 185 2.45 17.09 0.08
N VAL A 186 1.61 16.19 0.61
CA VAL A 186 0.23 15.96 0.13
C VAL A 186 -0.57 17.26 0.19
N ARG A 187 -0.53 17.98 1.31
CA ARG A 187 -1.25 19.26 1.47
C ARG A 187 -0.89 20.28 0.39
N ARG A 188 0.40 20.46 0.12
CA ARG A 188 0.89 21.48 -0.80
C ARG A 188 0.75 21.07 -2.27
N GLN A 189 1.09 19.83 -2.61
CA GLN A 189 1.20 19.40 -4.01
C GLN A 189 -0.10 18.78 -4.55
N ILE A 190 -0.84 18.03 -3.73
CA ILE A 190 -2.08 17.36 -4.16
C ILE A 190 -3.29 18.23 -3.83
N LEU A 191 -3.37 18.72 -2.59
CA LEU A 191 -4.53 19.50 -2.12
C LEU A 191 -4.42 21.00 -2.43
N GLN A 192 -3.26 21.45 -2.91
CA GLN A 192 -2.95 22.84 -3.25
C GLN A 192 -3.33 23.85 -2.14
N LYS A 193 -3.18 23.42 -0.88
CA LYS A 193 -3.48 24.26 0.29
C LYS A 193 -2.36 25.25 0.56
N SER A 194 -2.74 26.50 0.81
CA SER A 194 -1.78 27.55 1.13
C SER A 194 -1.28 27.43 2.59
N PRO A 195 -0.07 27.94 2.91
CA PRO A 195 0.41 28.02 4.28
C PRO A 195 -0.50 28.82 5.24
N GLU A 196 -1.40 29.65 4.70
CA GLU A 196 -2.35 30.44 5.47
C GLU A 196 -3.61 29.65 5.82
N GLU A 197 -4.08 28.80 4.90
CA GLU A 197 -5.13 27.80 5.17
C GLU A 197 -4.66 26.74 6.21
N ASP A 198 -3.35 26.54 6.34
CA ASP A 198 -2.73 25.63 7.31
C ASP A 198 -2.78 26.15 8.76
N ARG A 199 -2.76 27.47 8.99
CA ARG A 199 -2.66 28.06 10.35
C ARG A 199 -3.83 27.70 11.27
N ASN A 200 -4.97 27.30 10.70
CA ASN A 200 -6.19 26.99 11.45
C ASN A 200 -6.43 25.48 11.62
N VAL A 201 -5.55 24.61 11.13
CA VAL A 201 -5.69 23.15 11.25
C VAL A 201 -4.55 22.60 12.11
N SER A 202 -4.76 22.56 13.42
CA SER A 202 -3.89 21.80 14.33
C SER A 202 -4.23 20.32 14.22
N TYR A 203 -3.37 19.56 13.54
CA TYR A 203 -3.40 18.09 13.58
C TYR A 203 -2.13 17.63 14.28
N GLU A 204 -2.28 16.91 15.40
CA GLU A 204 -1.17 16.21 16.02
C GLU A 204 -1.02 14.88 15.28
N ILE A 205 0.11 14.69 14.59
CA ILE A 205 0.42 13.35 14.08
C ILE A 205 0.94 12.52 15.27
N PRO A 206 0.28 11.40 15.61
CA PRO A 206 0.78 10.55 16.68
C PRO A 206 2.15 9.99 16.31
N THR A 207 3.00 9.75 17.30
CA THR A 207 4.27 9.07 17.08
C THR A 207 4.02 7.70 16.44
N ILE A 208 4.49 7.53 15.20
CA ILE A 208 4.37 6.27 14.47
C ILE A 208 5.65 5.48 14.76
N THR A 209 5.54 4.42 15.56
CA THR A 209 6.66 3.47 15.68
C THR A 209 6.63 2.55 14.47
N ASN A 210 7.77 2.40 13.79
CA ASN A 210 7.87 1.40 12.74
C ASN A 210 7.62 -0.01 13.32
N SER A 211 7.09 -0.92 12.51
CA SER A 211 6.86 -2.31 12.91
C SER A 211 8.07 -3.21 12.61
N ASN A 212 9.26 -2.63 12.39
CA ASN A 212 10.49 -3.38 12.12
C ASN A 212 10.98 -4.01 13.43
N ARG A 213 10.41 -5.17 13.77
CA ARG A 213 10.81 -5.99 14.91
C ARG A 213 11.35 -7.31 14.38
N VAL A 214 12.53 -7.69 14.83
CA VAL A 214 13.07 -9.04 14.62
C VAL A 214 12.23 -9.99 15.44
N SER A 215 11.59 -10.97 14.80
CA SER A 215 10.86 -12.03 15.51
C SER A 215 11.63 -13.31 15.63
N ASP A 216 12.44 -13.60 14.63
CA ASP A 216 13.27 -14.78 14.56
C ASP A 216 14.59 -14.36 13.92
N LEU A 217 15.66 -14.42 14.71
CA LEU A 217 16.99 -13.99 14.29
C LEU A 217 17.61 -14.94 13.28
N SER A 218 17.33 -16.25 13.38
CA SER A 218 17.80 -17.24 12.41
C SER A 218 17.16 -17.02 11.05
N LEU A 219 15.83 -16.89 11.00
CA LEU A 219 15.10 -16.60 9.77
C LEU A 219 15.56 -15.29 9.14
N LEU A 220 15.72 -14.24 9.95
CA LEU A 220 16.15 -12.93 9.43
C LEU A 220 17.56 -13.01 8.80
N ARG A 221 18.50 -13.72 9.43
CA ARG A 221 19.85 -13.93 8.88
C ARG A 221 19.81 -14.72 7.57
N GLU A 222 18.99 -15.76 7.50
CA GLU A 222 18.83 -16.54 6.27
C GLU A 222 18.26 -15.69 5.13
N LEU A 223 17.26 -14.86 5.42
CA LEU A 223 16.69 -13.91 4.47
C LEU A 223 17.72 -12.84 4.04
N GLU A 224 18.54 -12.33 4.97
CA GLU A 224 19.63 -11.40 4.67
C GLU A 224 20.65 -12.00 3.70
N GLU A 225 21.06 -13.26 3.92
CA GLU A 225 21.99 -13.95 3.03
C GLU A 225 21.39 -14.12 1.63
N ARG A 226 20.13 -14.53 1.51
CA ARG A 226 19.45 -14.74 0.22
C ARG A 226 19.24 -13.42 -0.53
N LEU A 227 18.80 -12.36 0.16
CA LEU A 227 18.68 -11.01 -0.38
C LEU A 227 20.05 -10.49 -0.87
N GLY A 228 21.12 -10.76 -0.12
CA GLY A 228 22.49 -10.38 -0.51
C GLY A 228 22.98 -11.08 -1.77
N ARG A 229 22.71 -12.38 -1.92
CA ARG A 229 23.07 -13.14 -3.12
C ARG A 229 22.32 -12.66 -4.35
N SER A 230 21.03 -12.35 -4.21
CA SER A 230 20.18 -11.92 -5.33
C SER A 230 20.61 -10.56 -5.90
N ARG A 231 21.02 -9.63 -5.04
CA ARG A 231 21.54 -8.31 -5.43
C ARG A 231 22.94 -8.31 -6.03
N ALA A 232 23.66 -9.43 -5.96
CA ALA A 232 25.02 -9.56 -6.47
C ALA A 232 25.07 -10.09 -7.93
N ILE A 233 23.91 -10.44 -8.49
CA ILE A 233 23.71 -10.96 -9.85
C ILE A 233 23.23 -9.82 -10.75
#